data_AF-A0AAX0XVT7-F1
#
_entry.id   AF-A0AAX0XVT7-F1
#
_cell.length_a   1.000
_cell.length_b   1.000
_cell.length_c   1.000
_cell.angle_alpha   90.00
_cell.angle_beta   90.00
_cell.angle_gamma   90.00
#
_symmetry.space_group_name_H-M   'P 1'
#
loop_
_entity.id
_entity.type
_entity.pdbx_description
1 polymer ?
#
loop_
_entity_poly.entity_id
_entity_poly.type
_entity_poly.pdbx_seq_one_letter_code
_entity_poly.pdbx_strand_id
1 'polypeptide(L)'
;MLVGVCWPANHSSGRNAAMRDSLKQKIIQVCHQKIAQKGEAVGVSFYAFFANRNDDPELLMEAATWWIQTQRLDHFEKARKILQLVEQA
;
A
#
# COMPACT_ATOMS: atom_id res chain seq x y z
N MET A 1 -13.35 -21.00 -36.06
CA MET A 1 -12.59 -19.75 -35.81
C MET A 1 -11.90 -19.90 -34.47
N LEU A 2 -10.63 -20.28 -34.51
CA LEU A 2 -9.74 -20.25 -33.35
C LEU A 2 -9.17 -18.85 -33.23
N VAL A 3 -9.28 -18.24 -32.05
CA VAL A 3 -8.16 -17.60 -31.35
C VAL A 3 -8.60 -17.40 -29.89
N GLY A 4 -8.34 -18.42 -29.07
CA GLY A 4 -8.24 -18.22 -27.63
C GLY A 4 -7.02 -17.34 -27.39
N VAL A 5 -7.25 -16.14 -26.84
CA VAL A 5 -6.16 -15.28 -26.40
C VAL A 5 -5.62 -15.89 -25.11
N CYS A 6 -4.59 -16.74 -25.24
CA CYS A 6 -3.71 -17.08 -24.12
C CYS A 6 -3.03 -15.79 -23.69
N TRP A 7 -3.58 -15.13 -22.67
CA TRP A 7 -2.83 -14.12 -21.92
C TRP A 7 -1.60 -14.82 -21.34
N PRO A 8 -0.36 -14.40 -21.63
CA PRO A 8 0.78 -14.94 -20.94
C PRO A 8 0.63 -14.53 -19.48
N ALA A 9 0.29 -15.50 -18.62
CA ALA A 9 0.49 -15.37 -17.19
C ALA A 9 1.98 -15.09 -17.00
N ASN A 10 2.32 -13.82 -16.79
CA ASN A 10 3.64 -13.43 -16.34
C ASN A 10 3.81 -13.96 -14.92
N HIS A 11 4.17 -15.25 -14.82
CA HIS A 11 4.74 -15.83 -13.62
C HIS A 11 6.11 -15.18 -13.42
N SER A 12 6.11 -14.00 -12.81
CA SER A 12 7.31 -13.46 -12.18
C SER A 12 7.57 -14.33 -10.96
N SER A 13 8.57 -15.20 -11.11
CA SER A 13 9.25 -15.97 -10.10
C SER A 13 9.35 -15.26 -8.75
N GLY A 14 9.18 -16.04 -7.69
CA GLY A 14 9.23 -15.60 -6.30
C GLY A 14 10.38 -14.66 -5.98
N ARG A 15 10.06 -13.37 -5.87
CA ARG A 15 10.74 -12.48 -4.93
C ARG A 15 9.72 -12.18 -3.85
N ASN A 16 10.02 -12.63 -2.63
CA ASN A 16 9.52 -11.94 -1.45
C ASN A 16 10.22 -10.57 -1.48
N ALA A 17 9.74 -9.67 -2.33
CA ALA A 17 10.33 -8.36 -2.51
C ALA A 17 9.94 -7.55 -1.28
N ALA A 18 10.92 -7.20 -0.46
CA ALA A 18 10.73 -6.24 0.63
C ALA A 18 10.09 -4.96 0.07
N MET A 19 9.27 -4.30 0.89
CA MET A 19 8.58 -3.06 0.52
C MET A 19 9.60 -2.03 0.01
N ARG A 20 9.27 -1.28 -1.06
CA ARG A 20 10.15 -0.20 -1.53
C ARG A 20 10.27 0.90 -0.48
N ASP A 21 11.48 1.44 -0.33
CA ASP A 21 11.75 2.58 0.59
C ASP A 21 10.86 3.79 0.30
N SER A 22 10.54 4.04 -0.98
CA SER A 22 9.65 5.12 -1.40
C SER A 22 8.23 4.95 -0.84
N LEU A 23 7.71 3.72 -0.81
CA LEU A 23 6.41 3.43 -0.21
C LEU A 23 6.49 3.59 1.31
N LYS A 24 7.52 3.02 1.94
CA LYS A 24 7.76 3.10 3.38
C LYS A 24 7.79 4.54 3.89
N GLN A 25 8.61 5.39 3.26
CA GLN A 25 8.72 6.82 3.61
C GLN A 25 7.39 7.56 3.43
N LYS A 26 6.68 7.27 2.33
CA LYS A 26 5.38 7.90 2.04
C LYS A 26 4.32 7.54 3.07
N ILE A 27 4.23 6.27 3.48
CA ILE A 27 3.31 5.84 4.55
C ILE A 27 3.63 6.56 5.86
N ILE A 28 4.90 6.58 6.26
CA ILE A 28 5.37 7.22 7.49
C ILE A 28 5.00 8.71 7.50
N GLN A 29 5.34 9.43 6.43
CA GLN A 29 5.05 10.86 6.30
C GLN A 29 3.56 11.15 6.44
N VAL A 30 2.72 10.43 5.68
CA VAL A 30 1.28 10.68 5.68
C VAL A 30 0.65 10.31 7.03
N CYS A 31 1.06 9.19 7.65
CA CYS A 31 0.53 8.80 8.96
C CYS A 31 0.88 9.84 10.04
N HIS A 32 2.13 10.32 10.10
CA HIS A 32 2.51 11.39 11.02
C HIS A 32 1.72 12.68 10.77
N GLN A 33 1.56 13.07 9.50
CA GLN A 33 0.77 14.25 9.15
C GLN A 33 -0.69 14.11 9.62
N LYS A 34 -1.31 12.95 9.41
CA LYS A 34 -2.70 12.71 9.84
C LYS A 34 -2.84 12.71 11.36
N ILE A 35 -1.89 12.12 12.08
CA ILE A 35 -1.88 12.13 13.55
C ILE A 35 -1.73 13.56 14.07
N ALA A 36 -0.80 14.35 13.53
CA ALA A 36 -0.61 15.74 13.94
C ALA A 36 -1.86 16.60 13.70
N GLN A 37 -2.61 16.33 12.62
CA GLN A 37 -3.81 17.10 12.27
C GLN A 37 -5.09 16.64 12.98
N LYS A 38 -5.24 15.34 13.27
CA LYS A 38 -6.51 14.73 13.69
C LYS A 38 -6.43 13.93 14.99
N GLY A 39 -5.23 13.81 15.58
CA GLY A 39 -4.96 13.04 16.78
C GLY A 39 -4.67 11.56 16.54
N GLU A 40 -4.22 10.88 17.60
CA GLU A 40 -3.75 9.48 17.60
C GLU A 40 -4.80 8.45 17.15
N ALA A 41 -6.09 8.76 17.32
CA ALA A 41 -7.18 7.86 16.96
C ALA A 41 -7.58 7.91 15.48
N VAL A 42 -6.90 8.72 14.66
CA VAL A 42 -7.26 8.91 13.25
C VAL A 42 -7.18 7.60 12.45
N GLY A 43 -8.28 7.29 11.76
CA GLY A 43 -8.34 6.22 10.76
C GLY A 43 -7.81 6.70 9.41
N VAL A 44 -7.01 5.86 8.77
CA VAL A 44 -6.36 6.11 7.46
C VAL A 44 -6.63 4.90 6.56
N SER A 45 -6.84 5.13 5.28
CA SER A 45 -6.86 4.11 4.23
C SER A 45 -5.63 4.27 3.35
N PHE A 46 -5.18 3.22 2.64
CA PHE A 46 -3.99 3.30 1.79
C PHE A 46 -4.11 4.36 0.67
N TYR A 47 -5.34 4.67 0.23
CA TYR A 47 -5.56 5.75 -0.75
C TYR A 47 -5.11 7.12 -0.25
N ALA A 48 -5.08 7.35 1.06
CA ALA A 48 -4.63 8.62 1.63
C ALA A 48 -3.14 8.91 1.36
N PHE A 49 -2.36 7.91 0.93
CA PHE A 49 -0.95 8.07 0.59
C PHE A 49 -0.74 8.78 -0.76
N PHE A 50 -1.78 8.88 -1.58
CA PHE A 50 -1.71 9.38 -2.95
C PHE A 50 -2.66 10.58 -3.12
N ALA A 51 -2.20 11.62 -3.82
CA ALA A 51 -3.05 12.75 -4.18
C ALA A 51 -4.01 12.38 -5.32
N ASN A 52 -3.54 11.59 -6.29
CA ASN A 52 -4.32 11.03 -7.37
C ASN A 52 -3.89 9.57 -7.65
N ARG A 53 -4.85 8.73 -8.02
CA ARG A 53 -4.64 7.32 -8.39
C ARG A 53 -3.69 7.12 -9.60
N ASN A 54 -3.52 8.14 -10.43
CA ASN A 54 -2.75 8.05 -11.66
C ASN A 54 -1.32 8.60 -11.53
N ASP A 55 -0.94 9.20 -10.39
CA ASP A 55 0.38 9.84 -10.23
C ASP A 55 1.51 8.80 -10.22
N ASP A 56 1.28 7.70 -9.49
CA ASP A 56 2.20 6.57 -9.42
C ASP A 56 1.37 5.27 -9.26
N PRO A 57 0.83 4.74 -10.37
CA PRO A 57 -0.07 3.59 -10.31
C PRO A 57 0.65 2.33 -9.82
N GLU A 58 1.96 2.19 -10.07
CA GLU A 58 2.72 1.03 -9.58
C GLU A 58 2.89 1.06 -8.06
N LEU A 59 3.23 2.23 -7.49
CA LEU A 59 3.32 2.41 -6.04
C LEU A 59 1.96 2.25 -5.35
N LEU A 60 0.87 2.66 -6.02
CA LEU A 60 -0.48 2.42 -5.54
C LEU A 60 -0.83 0.93 -5.48
N MET A 61 -0.49 0.17 -6.52
CA MET A 61 -0.75 -1.28 -6.54
C MET A 61 0.08 -2.04 -5.51
N GLU A 62 1.33 -1.61 -5.27
CA GLU A 62 2.15 -2.13 -4.17
C GLU A 62 1.53 -1.83 -2.80
N ALA A 63 1.10 -0.58 -2.58
CA ALA A 63 0.44 -0.17 -1.34
C ALA A 63 -0.85 -0.99 -1.10
N ALA A 64 -1.66 -1.19 -2.13
CA ALA A 64 -2.87 -2.00 -2.06
C ALA A 64 -2.56 -3.48 -1.76
N THR A 65 -1.53 -4.04 -2.38
CA THR A 65 -1.09 -5.42 -2.16
C THR A 65 -0.64 -5.61 -0.71
N TRP A 66 0.24 -4.73 -0.21
CA TRP A 66 0.70 -4.78 1.17
C TRP A 66 -0.47 -4.63 2.16
N TRP A 67 -1.38 -3.68 1.90
CA TRP A 67 -2.53 -3.40 2.77
C TRP A 67 -3.52 -4.57 2.85
N ILE A 68 -3.98 -5.04 1.69
CA ILE A 68 -5.11 -5.98 1.58
C ILE A 68 -4.63 -7.43 1.69
N GLN A 69 -3.55 -7.80 1.01
CA GLN A 69 -3.12 -9.20 0.92
C GLN A 69 -2.14 -9.56 2.03
N THR A 70 -1.12 -8.74 2.25
CA THR A 70 -0.07 -9.03 3.24
C THR A 70 -0.55 -8.78 4.67
N GLN A 71 -1.04 -7.57 4.95
CA GLN A 71 -1.44 -7.16 6.30
C GLN A 71 -2.92 -7.45 6.62
N ARG A 72 -3.75 -7.66 5.58
CA ARG A 72 -5.20 -7.94 5.69
C ARG A 72 -5.93 -6.91 6.55
N LEU A 73 -5.60 -5.64 6.31
CA LEU A 73 -6.19 -4.51 7.02
C LEU A 73 -7.60 -4.20 6.48
N ASP A 74 -8.46 -3.71 7.37
CA ASP A 74 -9.78 -3.19 6.98
C ASP A 74 -9.65 -1.93 6.11
N HIS A 75 -10.79 -1.43 5.61
CA HIS A 75 -10.80 -0.24 4.75
C HIS A 75 -10.15 0.99 5.42
N PHE A 76 -10.30 1.11 6.74
CA PHE A 76 -9.62 2.11 7.56
C PHE A 76 -8.94 1.46 8.74
N GLU A 77 -7.72 1.91 9.03
CA GLU A 77 -6.94 1.48 10.18
C GLU A 77 -6.33 2.68 10.91
N LYS A 78 -6.04 2.51 12.20
CA LYS A 78 -5.41 3.58 12.98
C LYS A 78 -4.02 3.87 12.44
N ALA A 79 -3.71 5.15 12.21
CA ALA A 79 -2.39 5.59 11.73
C ALA A 79 -1.22 5.03 12.56
N ARG A 80 -1.39 4.93 13.89
CA ARG A 80 -0.38 4.37 14.78
C ARG A 80 -0.09 2.89 14.52
N LYS A 81 -1.13 2.08 14.23
CA LYS A 81 -0.98 0.65 13.88
C LYS A 81 -0.21 0.50 12.57
N ILE A 82 -0.53 1.33 11.58
CA ILE A 82 0.12 1.30 10.27
C ILE A 82 1.62 1.59 10.40
N LEU A 83 2.01 2.60 11.20
CA LEU A 83 3.42 2.92 11.47
C LEU A 83 4.19 1.72 12.04
N GLN A 84 3.62 1.02 13.03
CA GLN A 84 4.24 -0.15 13.65
C GLN A 84 4.46 -1.30 12.64
N LEU A 85 3.49 -1.53 11.75
CA LEU A 85 3.60 -2.57 10.72
C LEU A 85 4.66 -2.23 9.67
N VAL A 86 4.77 -0.95 9.29
CA VAL A 86 5.75 -0.49 8.29
C VAL A 86 7.18 -0.56 8.81
N GLU A 87 7.40 -0.36 10.11
CA GLU A 87 8.73 -0.55 10.72
C GLU A 87 9.22 -2.00 10.62
N GLN A 88 8.30 -2.97 10.55
CA GLN A 88 8.58 -4.40 10.45
C GLN A 88 8.61 -4.94 9.00
N ALA A 89 8.23 -4.11 8.02
CA ALA A 89 8.14 -4.46 6.60
C ALA A 89 9.43 -4.19 5.82
#